data_AF-A0A8H5VF60-F1
#
_entry.id   AF-A0A8H5VF60-F1
#
_cell.length_a   1.000
_cell.length_b   1.000
_cell.length_c   1.000
_cell.angle_alpha   90.00
_cell.angle_beta   90.00
_cell.angle_gamma   90.00
#
_symmetry.space_group_name_H-M   'P 1'
#
loop_
_entity.id
_entity.type
_entity.pdbx_description
1 polymer ?
#
loop_
_entity_poly.entity_id
_entity_poly.type
_entity_poly.pdbx_seq_one_letter_code
_entity_poly.pdbx_strand_id
1 'polypeptide(L)'
;MAFLSSPSGLGVSMIAILIGAIIFTSKKPKFPIINKHPKDFFRRPANHKYKIIKRKLLKDGAAKYGENPFNILVPNGVKTILPPSRVNWAKNNKDLDHQQLIRDEYFASYPGFDVQHVLHHPNRMVINMVQGKLSKTDKILPVMNEHIKAGLSDIWGEEKCWKTLNWEDGTTGVISRAAASIFVGLELAADPEWQRVSRAYVLDYFRAVVQRRLQEEQEAKVEGSEPPSYYDAIAWTLESPLGNEFESAAVQLALAMAVLFPLRSSFDRSSLRLPATLHEGDSKTNPIAIDSREMYDPAKFTNPEEFGAWRFYKRRQAGDNTSLFVQSSPEHAQFGMGKHICPGRFFAGSELKLCLAHIILKYDIRLKEGCLGKPMQFGFLSATDPFTQLEVRRR
;
A
#
# COMPACT_ATOMS: atom_id res chain seq x y z
N MET A 1 34.35 -25.14 31.51
CA MET A 1 34.77 -23.76 31.16
C MET A 1 36.22 -23.65 30.68
N ALA A 2 37.17 -24.46 31.17
CA ALA A 2 38.59 -24.36 30.79
C ALA A 2 38.93 -24.69 29.31
N PHE A 3 38.06 -25.40 28.60
CA PHE A 3 38.28 -25.76 27.19
C PHE A 3 37.88 -24.65 26.21
N LEU A 4 37.05 -23.68 26.62
CA LEU A 4 36.60 -22.56 25.76
C LEU A 4 37.57 -21.37 25.79
N SER A 5 38.45 -21.31 26.78
CA SER A 5 39.45 -20.26 26.97
C SER A 5 40.87 -20.65 26.55
N SER A 6 41.08 -21.89 26.09
CA SER A 6 42.37 -22.30 25.51
C SER A 6 42.50 -21.78 24.06
N PRO A 7 43.73 -21.56 23.55
CA PRO A 7 43.95 -21.17 22.16
C PRO A 7 43.32 -22.16 21.15
N SER A 8 43.29 -23.45 21.49
CA SER A 8 42.64 -24.51 20.72
C SER A 8 41.11 -24.42 20.75
N GLY A 9 40.50 -24.08 21.89
CA GLY A 9 39.06 -23.90 22.03
C GLY A 9 38.51 -22.65 21.35
N LEU A 10 39.28 -21.55 21.37
CA LEU A 10 38.99 -20.34 20.62
C LEU A 10 39.06 -20.58 19.11
N GLY A 11 40.06 -21.36 18.64
CA GLY A 11 40.16 -21.78 17.25
C GLY A 11 38.98 -22.62 16.78
N VAL A 12 38.56 -23.61 17.57
CA VAL A 12 37.38 -24.45 17.25
C VAL A 12 36.08 -23.64 17.28
N SER A 13 35.94 -22.70 18.21
CA SER A 13 34.78 -21.79 18.28
C SER A 13 34.74 -20.84 17.09
N MET A 14 35.87 -20.25 16.69
CA MET A 14 35.96 -19.42 15.48
C MET A 14 35.65 -20.21 14.21
N ILE A 15 36.13 -21.44 14.09
CA ILE A 15 35.82 -22.32 12.96
C ILE A 15 34.35 -22.71 12.97
N ALA A 16 33.74 -22.99 14.13
CA ALA A 16 32.32 -23.29 14.24
C ALA A 16 31.44 -22.05 13.94
N ILE A 17 31.87 -20.85 14.32
CA ILE A 17 31.22 -19.58 13.96
C ILE A 17 31.39 -19.31 12.47
N LEU A 18 32.56 -19.57 11.89
CA LEU A 18 32.82 -19.44 10.46
C LEU A 18 32.02 -20.46 9.65
N ILE A 19 31.97 -21.72 10.07
CA ILE A 19 31.18 -22.78 9.43
C ILE A 19 29.69 -22.48 9.61
N GLY A 20 29.25 -22.08 10.80
CA GLY A 20 27.89 -21.64 11.07
C GLY A 20 27.50 -20.45 10.20
N ALA A 21 28.37 -19.44 10.09
CA ALA A 21 28.20 -18.28 9.22
C ALA A 21 28.24 -18.69 7.74
N ILE A 22 29.11 -19.61 7.31
CA ILE A 22 29.17 -20.12 5.93
C ILE A 22 27.90 -20.91 5.60
N ILE A 23 27.44 -21.79 6.50
CA ILE A 23 26.21 -22.57 6.32
C ILE A 23 24.99 -21.64 6.29
N PHE A 24 24.87 -20.70 7.23
CA PHE A 24 23.79 -19.69 7.25
C PHE A 24 23.83 -18.75 6.04
N THR A 25 25.01 -18.31 5.60
CA THR A 25 25.17 -17.45 4.40
C THR A 25 25.08 -18.22 3.08
N SER A 26 25.18 -19.55 3.10
CA SER A 26 25.15 -20.41 1.91
C SER A 26 23.75 -20.75 1.40
N LYS A 27 22.67 -20.40 2.12
CA LYS A 27 21.30 -20.61 1.62
C LYS A 27 21.10 -19.75 0.37
N LYS A 28 21.36 -20.33 -0.80
CA LYS A 28 21.17 -19.66 -2.09
C LYS A 28 19.70 -19.27 -2.20
N PRO A 29 19.40 -18.01 -2.53
CA PRO A 29 18.02 -17.59 -2.74
C PRO A 29 17.39 -18.45 -3.83
N LYS A 30 16.17 -18.93 -3.58
CA LYS A 30 15.43 -19.81 -4.49
C LYS A 30 15.20 -19.20 -5.88
N PHE A 31 15.15 -17.86 -5.95
CA PHE A 31 14.96 -17.10 -7.19
C PHE A 31 16.16 -16.19 -7.47
N PRO A 32 16.46 -15.91 -8.75
CA PRO A 32 17.57 -15.06 -9.14
C PRO A 32 17.37 -13.63 -8.62
N ILE A 33 18.45 -12.97 -8.21
CA ILE A 33 18.40 -11.58 -7.72
C ILE A 33 18.75 -10.62 -8.86
N ILE A 34 17.90 -9.62 -9.14
CA ILE A 34 18.09 -8.68 -10.26
C ILE A 34 19.19 -7.63 -10.02
N ASN A 35 19.34 -7.15 -8.79
CA ASN A 35 20.31 -6.12 -8.39
C ASN A 35 21.51 -6.70 -7.64
N LYS A 36 21.88 -7.96 -7.91
CA LYS A 36 23.09 -8.57 -7.34
C LYS A 36 24.33 -8.04 -8.04
N HIS A 37 25.32 -7.61 -7.24
CA HIS A 37 26.62 -7.15 -7.74
C HIS A 37 27.74 -8.13 -7.33
N PRO A 38 28.73 -8.38 -8.20
CA PRO A 38 29.91 -9.16 -7.83
C PRO A 38 30.64 -8.52 -6.65
N LYS A 39 31.07 -9.33 -5.68
CA LYS A 39 31.81 -8.90 -4.47
C LYS A 39 31.05 -7.90 -3.58
N ASP A 40 29.72 -7.83 -3.67
CA ASP A 40 28.89 -6.98 -2.82
C ASP A 40 28.54 -7.67 -1.49
N PHE A 41 29.56 -7.87 -0.64
CA PHE A 41 29.41 -8.54 0.66
C PHE A 41 28.51 -7.77 1.63
N PHE A 42 28.49 -6.43 1.53
CA PHE A 42 27.74 -5.54 2.42
C PHE A 42 26.44 -4.99 1.79
N ARG A 43 26.04 -5.51 0.62
CA ARG A 43 24.84 -5.09 -0.14
C ARG A 43 24.77 -3.58 -0.45
N ARG A 44 25.90 -2.86 -0.44
CA ARG A 44 25.93 -1.38 -0.55
C ARG A 44 25.52 -0.91 -1.95
N PRO A 45 26.19 -1.34 -3.04
CA PRO A 45 25.73 -1.15 -4.41
C PRO A 45 24.28 -1.59 -4.66
N ALA A 46 23.89 -2.77 -4.18
CA ALA A 46 22.52 -3.28 -4.37
C ALA A 46 21.47 -2.35 -3.73
N ASN A 47 21.72 -1.90 -2.50
CA ASN A 47 20.85 -0.97 -1.77
C ASN A 47 20.84 0.43 -2.40
N HIS A 48 21.98 0.91 -2.91
CA HIS A 48 22.06 2.18 -3.62
C HIS A 48 21.25 2.15 -4.92
N LYS A 49 21.40 1.09 -5.72
CA LYS A 49 20.63 0.90 -6.96
C LYS A 49 19.14 0.75 -6.68
N TYR A 50 18.77 0.06 -5.60
CA TYR A 50 17.39 0.04 -5.11
C TYR A 50 16.90 1.44 -4.81
N LYS A 51 17.61 2.25 -4.01
CA LYS A 51 17.18 3.61 -3.65
C LYS A 51 16.94 4.54 -4.84
N ILE A 52 17.68 4.39 -5.94
CA ILE A 52 17.61 5.33 -7.08
C ILE A 52 16.60 4.89 -8.16
N ILE A 53 16.46 3.58 -8.45
CA ILE A 53 15.68 3.13 -9.63
C ILE A 53 14.74 1.95 -9.35
N LYS A 54 13.95 2.04 -8.28
CA LYS A 54 13.01 1.00 -7.80
C LYS A 54 12.09 0.43 -8.90
N ARG A 55 11.36 1.27 -9.66
CA ARG A 55 10.49 0.79 -10.78
C ARG A 55 11.28 0.18 -11.94
N LYS A 56 12.49 0.67 -12.22
CA LYS A 56 13.31 0.08 -13.29
C LYS A 56 13.74 -1.32 -12.93
N LEU A 57 13.99 -1.64 -11.65
CA LEU A 57 14.28 -3.01 -11.24
C LEU A 57 13.11 -3.97 -11.53
N LEU A 58 11.86 -3.50 -11.43
CA LEU A 58 10.70 -4.29 -11.87
C LEU A 58 10.69 -4.47 -13.39
N LYS A 59 10.85 -3.39 -14.16
CA LYS A 59 10.87 -3.45 -15.65
C LYS A 59 12.03 -4.32 -16.18
N ASP A 60 13.23 -4.15 -15.63
CA ASP A 60 14.43 -4.91 -16.01
C ASP A 60 14.29 -6.38 -15.58
N GLY A 61 13.75 -6.64 -14.38
CA GLY A 61 13.46 -7.99 -13.91
C GLY A 61 12.42 -8.70 -14.78
N ALA A 62 11.34 -7.98 -15.13
CA ALA A 62 10.32 -8.43 -16.08
C ALA A 62 10.92 -8.79 -17.45
N ALA A 63 11.71 -7.89 -18.04
CA ALA A 63 12.34 -8.11 -19.33
C ALA A 63 13.35 -9.26 -19.31
N LYS A 64 14.08 -9.42 -18.21
CA LYS A 64 15.12 -10.45 -18.07
C LYS A 64 14.58 -11.84 -17.75
N TYR A 65 13.57 -11.93 -16.89
CA TYR A 65 13.09 -13.20 -16.34
C TYR A 65 11.71 -13.61 -16.89
N GLY A 66 11.00 -12.72 -17.59
CA GLY A 66 9.70 -12.99 -18.19
C GLY A 66 8.66 -13.42 -17.15
N GLU A 67 8.15 -14.65 -17.32
CA GLU A 67 7.19 -15.33 -16.45
C GLU A 67 7.86 -16.17 -15.34
N ASN A 68 9.14 -15.93 -15.05
CA ASN A 68 9.82 -16.54 -13.92
C ASN A 68 9.90 -15.56 -12.73
N PRO A 69 9.66 -16.03 -11.49
CA PRO A 69 9.87 -15.20 -10.31
C PRO A 69 11.32 -14.76 -10.15
N PHE A 70 11.51 -13.59 -9.55
CA PHE A 70 12.83 -13.05 -9.25
C PHE A 70 12.84 -12.27 -7.94
N ASN A 71 14.02 -12.07 -7.39
CA ASN A 71 14.24 -11.37 -6.14
C ASN A 71 14.82 -9.98 -6.37
N ILE A 72 14.42 -9.04 -5.53
CA ILE A 72 15.03 -7.72 -5.40
C ILE A 72 15.67 -7.64 -4.02
N LEU A 73 16.97 -7.36 -3.97
CA LEU A 73 17.62 -6.96 -2.73
C LEU A 73 17.15 -5.56 -2.35
N VAL A 74 16.79 -5.44 -1.10
CA VAL A 74 16.13 -4.31 -0.46
C VAL A 74 16.83 -4.11 0.88
N PRO A 75 16.79 -2.91 1.47
CA PRO A 75 17.42 -2.66 2.76
C PRO A 75 16.97 -3.72 3.78
N ASN A 76 17.96 -4.42 4.35
CA ASN A 76 17.84 -5.47 5.37
C ASN A 76 17.03 -6.73 4.97
N GLY A 77 16.78 -6.96 3.67
CA GLY A 77 15.99 -8.12 3.27
C GLY A 77 15.98 -8.46 1.77
N VAL A 78 15.02 -9.30 1.39
CA VAL A 78 14.76 -9.70 0.00
C VAL A 78 13.26 -9.62 -0.27
N LYS A 79 12.88 -8.93 -1.36
CA LYS A 79 11.49 -8.94 -1.86
C LYS A 79 11.39 -9.90 -3.04
N THR A 80 10.48 -10.87 -2.96
CA THR A 80 10.21 -11.78 -4.07
C THR A 80 9.14 -11.17 -4.97
N ILE A 81 9.42 -11.07 -6.27
CA ILE A 81 8.46 -10.62 -7.28
C ILE A 81 7.99 -11.83 -8.08
N LEU A 82 6.68 -12.07 -8.03
CA LEU A 82 5.99 -13.04 -8.84
C LEU A 82 5.49 -12.38 -10.13
N PRO A 83 5.53 -13.08 -11.27
CA PRO A 83 4.99 -12.57 -12.52
C PRO A 83 3.45 -12.58 -12.51
N PRO A 84 2.80 -11.83 -13.41
CA PRO A 84 1.34 -11.73 -13.44
C PRO A 84 0.62 -13.07 -13.60
N SER A 85 1.20 -14.04 -14.33
CA SER A 85 0.63 -15.38 -14.47
C SER A 85 0.39 -16.11 -13.14
N ARG A 86 1.09 -15.73 -12.06
CA ARG A 86 0.93 -16.32 -10.72
C ARG A 86 -0.24 -15.75 -9.93
N VAL A 87 -0.98 -14.80 -10.48
CA VAL A 87 -2.05 -14.13 -9.74
C VAL A 87 -3.19 -15.07 -9.34
N ASN A 88 -3.54 -16.04 -10.20
CA ASN A 88 -4.54 -17.07 -9.89
C ASN A 88 -4.04 -18.07 -8.84
N TRP A 89 -2.75 -18.37 -8.83
CA TRP A 89 -2.14 -19.19 -7.79
C TRP A 89 -2.22 -18.47 -6.45
N ALA A 90 -1.79 -17.20 -6.40
CA ALA A 90 -1.78 -16.43 -5.15
C ALA A 90 -3.18 -16.22 -4.58
N LYS A 91 -4.16 -15.98 -5.45
CA LYS A 91 -5.58 -15.88 -5.10
C LYS A 91 -6.10 -17.08 -4.31
N ASN A 92 -5.66 -18.28 -4.68
CA ASN A 92 -6.18 -19.56 -4.18
C ASN A 92 -5.26 -20.23 -3.17
N ASN A 93 -4.04 -19.73 -2.99
CA ASN A 93 -3.07 -20.35 -2.10
C ASN A 93 -3.46 -20.11 -0.63
N LYS A 94 -3.73 -21.20 0.10
CA LYS A 94 -4.10 -21.18 1.52
C LYS A 94 -2.95 -20.71 2.41
N ASP A 95 -1.73 -20.96 1.98
CA ASP A 95 -0.50 -20.63 2.70
C ASP A 95 -0.23 -19.11 2.73
N LEU A 96 -0.86 -18.34 1.85
CA LEU A 96 -0.69 -16.90 1.82
C LEU A 96 -1.61 -16.20 2.82
N ASP A 97 -1.05 -15.41 3.73
CA ASP A 97 -1.84 -14.69 4.73
C ASP A 97 -1.52 -13.19 4.75
N HIS A 98 -2.39 -12.40 4.10
CA HIS A 98 -2.32 -10.95 4.12
C HIS A 98 -2.71 -10.37 5.48
N GLN A 99 -3.68 -10.99 6.18
CA GLN A 99 -4.14 -10.45 7.46
C GLN A 99 -3.05 -10.59 8.51
N GLN A 100 -2.39 -11.75 8.55
CA GLN A 100 -1.26 -11.95 9.44
C GLN A 100 -0.11 -10.99 9.11
N LEU A 101 0.20 -10.79 7.81
CA LEU A 101 1.22 -9.80 7.40
C LEU A 101 0.92 -8.41 7.98
N ILE A 102 -0.29 -7.90 7.79
CA ILE A 102 -0.69 -6.58 8.29
C ILE A 102 -0.64 -6.54 9.82
N ARG A 103 -1.08 -7.60 10.51
CA ARG A 103 -1.02 -7.65 11.97
C ARG A 103 0.40 -7.51 12.51
N ASP A 104 1.36 -8.15 11.85
CA ASP A 104 2.76 -8.10 12.25
C ASP A 104 3.41 -6.77 11.88
N GLU A 105 3.23 -6.30 10.65
CA GLU A 105 3.87 -5.06 10.15
C GLU A 105 3.30 -3.77 10.75
N TYR A 106 2.07 -3.84 11.29
CA TYR A 106 1.35 -2.71 11.88
C TYR A 106 1.00 -2.94 13.36
N PHE A 107 1.75 -3.82 14.03
CA PHE A 107 1.79 -3.96 15.49
C PHE A 107 0.43 -4.24 16.15
N ALA A 108 -0.44 -5.01 15.49
CA ALA A 108 -1.80 -5.29 15.95
C ALA A 108 -1.89 -6.07 17.29
N SER A 109 -0.77 -6.51 17.86
CA SER A 109 -0.70 -7.11 19.20
C SER A 109 -0.47 -6.09 20.31
N TYR A 110 -0.12 -4.85 19.99
CA TYR A 110 0.18 -3.81 20.98
C TYR A 110 -1.10 -3.07 21.39
N PRO A 111 -1.29 -2.76 22.68
CA PRO A 111 -2.38 -1.89 23.12
C PRO A 111 -2.34 -0.54 22.38
N GLY A 112 -3.50 -0.07 21.91
CA GLY A 112 -3.62 1.15 21.11
C GLY A 112 -3.56 0.93 19.59
N PHE A 113 -3.20 -0.27 19.13
CA PHE A 113 -3.23 -0.67 17.70
C PHE A 113 -4.46 -1.52 17.36
N ASP A 114 -5.53 -1.38 18.15
CA ASP A 114 -6.73 -2.21 18.12
C ASP A 114 -7.46 -2.19 16.77
N VAL A 115 -7.36 -1.11 15.99
CA VAL A 115 -7.94 -1.04 14.65
C VAL A 115 -7.43 -2.17 13.75
N GLN A 116 -6.12 -2.42 13.74
CA GLN A 116 -5.58 -3.51 12.93
C GLN A 116 -5.88 -4.87 13.55
N HIS A 117 -5.90 -4.95 14.88
CA HIS A 117 -6.28 -6.17 15.57
C HIS A 117 -7.67 -6.64 15.15
N VAL A 118 -8.64 -5.73 15.21
CA VAL A 118 -10.05 -5.98 14.93
C VAL A 118 -10.29 -6.21 13.44
N LEU A 119 -9.75 -5.36 12.57
CA LEU A 119 -9.97 -5.46 11.12
C LEU A 119 -9.32 -6.69 10.51
N HIS A 120 -8.14 -7.08 11.00
CA HIS A 120 -7.36 -8.20 10.48
C HIS A 120 -7.44 -9.45 11.36
N HIS A 121 -8.42 -9.52 12.27
CA HIS A 121 -8.59 -10.69 13.14
C HIS A 121 -8.77 -12.00 12.33
N PRO A 122 -8.19 -13.14 12.77
CA PRO A 122 -8.22 -14.41 12.01
C PRO A 122 -9.62 -14.96 11.72
N ASN A 123 -10.59 -14.70 12.61
CA ASN A 123 -11.99 -15.10 12.38
C ASN A 123 -12.68 -14.31 11.24
N ARG A 124 -12.05 -13.24 10.73
CA ARG A 124 -12.53 -12.37 9.67
C ARG A 124 -13.92 -11.76 9.90
N MET A 125 -14.39 -11.67 11.14
CA MET A 125 -15.76 -11.24 11.44
C MET A 125 -16.08 -9.87 10.83
N VAL A 126 -15.22 -8.88 11.05
CA VAL A 126 -15.39 -7.51 10.55
C VAL A 126 -15.31 -7.46 9.02
N ILE A 127 -14.32 -8.13 8.42
CA ILE A 127 -14.18 -8.22 6.96
C ILE A 127 -15.44 -8.84 6.33
N ASN A 128 -15.94 -9.94 6.90
CA ASN A 128 -17.14 -10.63 6.41
C ASN A 128 -18.40 -9.76 6.57
N MET A 129 -18.50 -9.01 7.67
CA MET A 129 -19.57 -8.03 7.86
C MET A 129 -19.53 -6.93 6.78
N VAL A 130 -18.35 -6.36 6.52
CA VAL A 130 -18.16 -5.31 5.49
C VAL A 130 -18.50 -5.86 4.11
N GLN A 131 -18.03 -7.06 3.76
CA GLN A 131 -18.29 -7.69 2.46
C GLN A 131 -19.73 -8.15 2.26
N GLY A 132 -20.38 -8.59 3.34
CA GLY A 132 -21.70 -9.22 3.30
C GLY A 132 -22.85 -8.25 3.48
N LYS A 133 -22.79 -7.39 4.51
CA LYS A 133 -23.91 -6.55 4.95
C LYS A 133 -23.79 -5.09 4.54
N LEU A 134 -22.57 -4.54 4.59
CA LEU A 134 -22.33 -3.12 4.32
C LEU A 134 -22.22 -2.82 2.82
N SER A 135 -21.38 -3.58 2.11
CA SER A 135 -20.97 -3.31 0.73
C SER A 135 -22.01 -3.62 -0.35
N LYS A 136 -23.18 -4.17 0.03
CA LYS A 136 -24.18 -4.71 -0.91
C LYS A 136 -25.58 -4.10 -0.75
N THR A 137 -25.68 -2.96 -0.06
CA THR A 137 -26.98 -2.41 0.33
C THR A 137 -27.17 -1.01 -0.25
N ASP A 138 -28.10 -0.85 -1.18
CA ASP A 138 -28.41 0.46 -1.79
C ASP A 138 -28.98 1.47 -0.79
N LYS A 139 -29.46 1.01 0.37
CA LYS A 139 -29.99 1.85 1.45
C LYS A 139 -28.96 2.83 2.03
N ILE A 140 -27.66 2.57 1.87
CA ILE A 140 -26.62 3.50 2.34
C ILE A 140 -26.44 4.68 1.40
N LEU A 141 -26.86 4.56 0.13
CA LEU A 141 -26.58 5.57 -0.90
C LEU A 141 -27.26 6.91 -0.62
N PRO A 142 -28.56 6.98 -0.26
CA PRO A 142 -29.19 8.26 0.03
C PRO A 142 -28.53 8.99 1.21
N VAL A 143 -28.22 8.25 2.28
CA VAL A 143 -27.56 8.78 3.48
C VAL A 143 -26.18 9.34 3.13
N MET A 144 -25.37 8.54 2.44
CA MET A 144 -24.03 8.94 2.01
C MET A 144 -24.09 10.15 1.08
N ASN A 145 -25.04 10.18 0.15
CA ASN A 145 -25.22 11.29 -0.80
C ASN A 145 -25.53 12.62 -0.09
N GLU A 146 -26.42 12.63 0.90
CA GLU A 146 -26.72 13.85 1.66
C GLU A 146 -25.48 14.36 2.43
N HIS A 147 -24.68 13.46 3.01
CA HIS A 147 -23.45 13.84 3.70
C HIS A 147 -22.34 14.29 2.75
N ILE A 148 -22.24 13.73 1.55
CA ILE A 148 -21.33 14.21 0.50
C ILE A 148 -21.73 15.62 0.09
N LYS A 149 -23.03 15.86 -0.16
CA LYS A 149 -23.54 17.16 -0.54
C LYS A 149 -23.24 18.21 0.53
N ALA A 150 -23.54 17.91 1.80
CA ALA A 150 -23.26 18.80 2.92
C ALA A 150 -21.75 19.00 3.10
N GLY A 151 -20.95 17.93 3.04
CA GLY A 151 -19.50 18.00 3.13
C GLY A 151 -18.87 18.88 2.06
N LEU A 152 -19.30 18.75 0.80
CA LEU A 152 -18.82 19.61 -0.29
C LEU A 152 -19.21 21.08 -0.04
N SER A 153 -20.47 21.35 0.31
CA SER A 153 -20.90 22.72 0.65
C SER A 153 -20.06 23.32 1.78
N ASP A 154 -19.84 22.59 2.87
CA ASP A 154 -19.20 23.12 4.06
C ASP A 154 -17.67 23.24 3.90
N ILE A 155 -17.04 22.29 3.19
CA ILE A 155 -15.57 22.21 3.06
C ILE A 155 -15.08 22.88 1.78
N TRP A 156 -15.73 22.61 0.64
CA TRP A 156 -15.38 23.22 -0.65
C TRP A 156 -16.08 24.56 -0.85
N GLY A 157 -17.10 24.88 -0.04
CA GLY A 157 -17.85 26.13 -0.10
C GLY A 157 -18.87 26.22 -1.22
N GLU A 158 -19.54 27.37 -1.26
CA GLU A 158 -20.60 27.71 -2.22
C GLU A 158 -20.26 29.02 -2.98
N GLU A 159 -19.05 29.54 -2.83
CA GLU A 159 -18.62 30.79 -3.42
C GLU A 159 -18.35 30.64 -4.92
N LYS A 160 -18.78 31.63 -5.71
CA LYS A 160 -18.53 31.68 -7.17
C LYS A 160 -17.14 32.22 -7.55
N CYS A 161 -16.40 32.75 -6.59
CA CYS A 161 -15.01 33.17 -6.80
C CYS A 161 -14.07 31.97 -6.67
N TRP A 162 -12.95 32.02 -7.40
CA TRP A 162 -11.90 31.01 -7.26
C TRP A 162 -11.27 31.11 -5.88
N LYS A 163 -11.17 29.99 -5.19
CA LYS A 163 -10.41 29.88 -3.95
C LYS A 163 -9.49 28.68 -3.97
N THR A 164 -8.34 28.81 -3.31
CA THR A 164 -7.41 27.68 -3.13
C THR A 164 -8.02 26.66 -2.18
N LEU A 165 -8.01 25.40 -2.59
CA LEU A 165 -8.38 24.23 -1.82
C LEU A 165 -7.12 23.41 -1.55
N ASN A 166 -6.89 23.06 -0.27
CA ASN A 166 -5.97 21.97 0.05
C ASN A 166 -6.65 20.66 -0.37
N TRP A 167 -6.14 20.01 -1.42
CA TRP A 167 -6.77 18.81 -1.99
C TRP A 167 -6.88 17.68 -0.97
N GLU A 168 -5.83 17.45 -0.18
CA GLU A 168 -5.80 16.40 0.83
C GLU A 168 -6.90 16.62 1.86
N ASP A 169 -6.81 17.70 2.66
CA ASP A 169 -7.78 17.96 3.73
C ASP A 169 -9.20 18.18 3.20
N GLY A 170 -9.32 18.96 2.11
CA GLY A 170 -10.59 19.33 1.52
C GLY A 170 -11.37 18.15 0.96
N THR A 171 -10.70 17.15 0.39
CA THR A 171 -11.39 15.97 -0.17
C THR A 171 -11.48 14.82 0.84
N THR A 172 -10.44 14.65 1.66
CA THR A 172 -10.44 13.69 2.77
C THR A 172 -11.53 14.01 3.79
N GLY A 173 -11.77 15.28 4.10
CA GLY A 173 -12.84 15.69 4.99
C GLY A 173 -14.23 15.31 4.48
N VAL A 174 -14.48 15.50 3.17
CA VAL A 174 -15.77 15.12 2.53
C VAL A 174 -15.98 13.60 2.60
N ILE A 175 -14.96 12.83 2.23
CA ILE A 175 -14.98 11.37 2.26
C ILE A 175 -15.15 10.87 3.71
N SER A 176 -14.38 11.40 4.65
CA SER A 176 -14.46 11.03 6.08
C SER A 176 -15.86 11.26 6.63
N ARG A 177 -16.49 12.40 6.32
CA ARG A 177 -17.87 12.70 6.72
C ARG A 177 -18.89 11.75 6.10
N ALA A 178 -18.75 11.47 4.81
CA ALA A 178 -19.63 10.55 4.11
C ALA A 178 -19.52 9.12 4.66
N ALA A 179 -18.30 8.61 4.85
CA ALA A 179 -18.06 7.32 5.46
C ALA A 179 -18.60 7.24 6.89
N ALA A 180 -18.30 8.25 7.72
CA ALA A 180 -18.76 8.31 9.12
C ALA A 180 -20.29 8.23 9.23
N SER A 181 -21.04 8.81 8.29
CA SER A 181 -22.52 8.80 8.33
C SER A 181 -23.11 7.39 8.37
N ILE A 182 -22.38 6.40 7.86
CA ILE A 182 -22.80 5.00 7.81
C ILE A 182 -22.40 4.23 9.08
N PHE A 183 -21.30 4.62 9.73
CA PHE A 183 -20.75 3.88 10.87
C PHE A 183 -21.16 4.46 12.22
N VAL A 184 -21.24 5.78 12.34
CA VAL A 184 -21.52 6.47 13.61
C VAL A 184 -22.82 7.27 13.58
N GLY A 185 -23.53 7.24 12.45
CA GLY A 185 -24.79 7.94 12.26
C GLY A 185 -24.62 9.40 11.83
N LEU A 186 -25.76 10.04 11.55
CA LEU A 186 -25.80 11.34 10.87
C LEU A 186 -25.23 12.48 11.74
N GLU A 187 -25.58 12.50 13.02
CA GLU A 187 -25.21 13.58 13.94
C GLU A 187 -23.70 13.62 14.16
N LEU A 188 -23.11 12.50 14.61
CA LEU A 188 -21.66 12.41 14.84
C LEU A 188 -20.86 12.58 13.56
N ALA A 189 -21.36 12.12 12.42
CA ALA A 189 -20.67 12.32 11.15
C ALA A 189 -20.55 13.79 10.77
N ALA A 190 -21.54 14.63 11.10
CA ALA A 190 -21.51 16.06 10.83
C ALA A 190 -20.81 16.87 11.93
N ASP A 191 -20.54 16.29 13.10
CA ASP A 191 -19.89 16.97 14.21
C ASP A 191 -18.42 17.32 13.89
N PRO A 192 -18.05 18.62 13.93
CA PRO A 192 -16.69 19.05 13.59
C PRO A 192 -15.62 18.49 14.53
N GLU A 193 -15.93 18.30 15.81
CA GLU A 193 -14.98 17.79 16.79
C GLU A 193 -14.76 16.29 16.59
N TRP A 194 -15.81 15.54 16.31
CA TRP A 194 -15.72 14.14 15.90
C TRP A 194 -14.88 13.98 14.62
N GLN A 195 -15.11 14.80 13.60
CA GLN A 195 -14.32 14.78 12.37
C GLN A 195 -12.86 15.15 12.62
N ARG A 196 -12.58 16.08 13.55
CA ARG A 196 -11.21 16.45 13.92
C ARG A 196 -10.52 15.29 14.64
N VAL A 197 -11.15 14.72 15.67
CA VAL A 197 -10.59 13.64 16.49
C VAL A 197 -10.43 12.34 15.69
N SER A 198 -11.43 11.94 14.92
CA SER A 198 -11.38 10.70 14.12
C SER A 198 -10.28 10.73 13.06
N ARG A 199 -10.12 11.86 12.34
CA ARG A 199 -9.04 12.02 11.35
C ARG A 199 -7.67 12.10 12.02
N ALA A 200 -7.55 12.85 13.12
CA ALA A 200 -6.31 12.94 13.90
C ALA A 200 -5.87 11.56 14.42
N TYR A 201 -6.82 10.76 14.93
CA TYR A 201 -6.53 9.41 15.41
C TYR A 201 -5.87 8.53 14.35
N VAL A 202 -6.33 8.57 13.09
CA VAL A 202 -5.73 7.76 12.02
C VAL A 202 -4.31 8.21 11.70
N LEU A 203 -4.06 9.51 11.73
CA LEU A 203 -2.72 10.07 11.52
C LEU A 203 -1.78 9.69 12.67
N ASP A 204 -2.24 9.85 13.92
CA ASP A 204 -1.48 9.51 15.13
C ASP A 204 -1.21 8.01 15.23
N TYR A 205 -2.14 7.18 14.76
CA TYR A 205 -1.93 5.74 14.61
C TYR A 205 -0.72 5.45 13.71
N PHE A 206 -0.64 6.05 12.51
CA PHE A 206 0.49 5.83 11.61
C PHE A 206 1.79 6.44 12.16
N ARG A 207 1.73 7.55 12.90
CA ARG A 207 2.88 8.09 13.63
C ARG A 207 3.40 7.10 14.67
N ALA A 208 2.51 6.45 15.41
CA ALA A 208 2.88 5.43 16.39
C ALA A 208 3.54 4.21 15.71
N VAL A 209 3.06 3.79 14.53
CA VAL A 209 3.72 2.76 13.71
C VAL A 209 5.16 3.19 13.36
N VAL A 210 5.36 4.42 12.88
CA VAL A 210 6.69 4.95 12.55
C VAL A 210 7.60 4.92 13.77
N GLN A 211 7.14 5.42 14.91
CA GLN A 211 7.91 5.45 16.16
C GLN A 211 8.33 4.05 16.61
N ARG A 212 7.42 3.07 16.58
CA ARG A 212 7.75 1.70 16.97
C ARG A 212 8.82 1.09 16.04
N ARG A 213 8.74 1.34 14.73
CA ARG A 213 9.76 0.85 13.76
C ARG A 213 11.14 1.46 14.01
N LEU A 214 11.19 2.76 14.31
CA LEU A 214 12.44 3.43 14.69
C LEU A 214 13.02 2.86 15.99
N GLN A 215 12.16 2.52 16.94
CA GLN A 215 12.57 1.88 18.19
C GLN A 215 13.15 0.47 17.93
N GLU A 216 12.50 -0.34 17.10
CA GLU A 216 13.03 -1.66 16.70
C GLU A 216 14.38 -1.57 16.01
N GLU A 217 14.60 -0.54 15.18
CA GLU A 217 15.90 -0.30 14.55
C GLU A 217 16.98 0.02 15.59
N GLN A 218 16.64 0.80 16.61
CA GLN A 218 17.55 1.15 17.69
C GLN A 218 17.84 -0.03 18.61
N GLU A 219 16.83 -0.83 18.95
CA GLU A 219 16.96 -2.08 19.69
C GLU A 219 17.94 -3.02 18.97
N ALA A 220 17.75 -3.23 17.66
CA ALA A 220 18.63 -4.06 16.85
C ALA A 220 20.09 -3.54 16.80
N LYS A 221 20.29 -2.23 16.70
CA LYS A 221 21.64 -1.61 16.76
C LYS A 221 22.34 -1.88 18.08
N VAL A 222 21.62 -1.79 19.20
CA VAL A 222 22.17 -2.06 20.55
C VAL A 222 22.52 -3.54 20.71
N GLU A 223 21.68 -4.43 20.18
CA GLU A 223 21.88 -5.88 20.22
C GLU A 223 22.93 -6.38 19.20
N GLY A 224 23.37 -5.52 18.27
CA GLY A 224 24.26 -5.91 17.18
C GLY A 224 23.60 -6.85 16.15
N SER A 225 22.27 -6.84 16.08
CA SER A 225 21.47 -7.62 15.14
C SER A 225 21.04 -6.80 13.91
N GLU A 226 20.60 -7.46 12.84
CA GLU A 226 20.04 -6.75 11.69
C GLU A 226 18.61 -6.26 12.00
N PRO A 227 18.30 -4.98 11.76
CA PRO A 227 16.97 -4.44 12.04
C PRO A 227 15.91 -5.03 11.09
N PRO A 228 14.63 -5.08 11.51
CA PRO A 228 13.54 -5.54 10.65
C PRO A 228 13.42 -4.73 9.34
N SER A 229 13.07 -5.41 8.25
CA SER A 229 12.67 -4.76 6.99
C SER A 229 11.16 -4.62 6.87
N TYR A 230 10.75 -3.49 6.30
CA TYR A 230 9.37 -3.17 5.99
C TYR A 230 9.20 -2.85 4.50
N TYR A 231 8.04 -3.18 3.94
CA TYR A 231 7.81 -3.18 2.48
C TYR A 231 6.59 -2.38 2.05
N ASP A 232 6.39 -1.25 2.72
CA ASP A 232 5.26 -0.34 2.54
C ASP A 232 5.72 1.10 2.28
N ALA A 233 4.75 2.01 2.14
CA ALA A 233 5.05 3.40 1.85
C ALA A 233 5.71 4.14 3.02
N ILE A 234 5.47 3.75 4.27
CA ILE A 234 6.19 4.29 5.43
C ILE A 234 7.69 4.05 5.24
N ALA A 235 8.09 2.79 5.03
CA ALA A 235 9.49 2.41 4.87
C ALA A 235 10.13 3.15 3.68
N TRP A 236 9.42 3.23 2.55
CA TRP A 236 9.96 3.89 1.36
C TRP A 236 10.08 5.40 1.51
N THR A 237 9.22 6.03 2.31
CA THR A 237 9.29 7.47 2.58
C THR A 237 10.47 7.77 3.50
N LEU A 238 10.64 7.00 4.58
CA LEU A 238 11.81 7.10 5.48
C LEU A 238 13.15 6.90 4.75
N GLU A 239 13.18 6.06 3.72
CA GLU A 239 14.39 5.80 2.92
C GLU A 239 14.70 6.85 1.84
N SER A 240 13.73 7.70 1.50
CA SER A 240 13.78 8.64 0.37
C SER A 240 14.22 10.03 0.84
N PRO A 241 14.88 10.85 0.00
CA PRO A 241 15.09 12.28 0.28
C PRO A 241 13.79 13.03 0.63
N LEU A 242 12.65 12.52 0.13
CA LEU A 242 11.30 13.01 0.44
C LEU A 242 10.92 12.86 1.92
N GLY A 243 11.56 11.98 2.69
CA GLY A 243 11.32 11.87 4.13
C GLY A 243 11.68 13.14 4.91
N ASN A 244 12.46 14.05 4.30
CA ASN A 244 12.74 15.38 4.85
C ASN A 244 11.67 16.42 4.48
N GLU A 245 10.89 16.16 3.41
CA GLU A 245 9.86 17.08 2.91
C GLU A 245 8.47 16.70 3.41
N PHE A 246 8.22 15.41 3.62
CA PHE A 246 6.90 14.87 3.90
C PHE A 246 6.90 13.87 5.05
N GLU A 247 5.88 14.00 5.91
CA GLU A 247 5.66 13.10 7.02
C GLU A 247 5.25 11.70 6.51
N SER A 248 6.00 10.65 6.88
CA SER A 248 5.74 9.27 6.41
C SER A 248 4.35 8.75 6.79
N ALA A 249 3.82 9.16 7.94
CA ALA A 249 2.46 8.81 8.37
C ALA A 249 1.39 9.45 7.48
N ALA A 250 1.57 10.75 7.14
CA ALA A 250 0.68 11.45 6.24
C ALA A 250 0.71 10.86 4.83
N VAL A 251 1.89 10.49 4.32
CA VAL A 251 2.03 9.79 3.02
C VAL A 251 1.31 8.45 3.05
N GLN A 252 1.49 7.63 4.08
CA GLN A 252 0.80 6.34 4.20
C GLN A 252 -0.73 6.51 4.30
N LEU A 253 -1.20 7.52 5.03
CA LEU A 253 -2.62 7.84 5.11
C LEU A 253 -3.17 8.29 3.76
N ALA A 254 -2.51 9.26 3.12
CA ALA A 254 -2.88 9.74 1.80
C ALA A 254 -2.93 8.60 0.78
N LEU A 255 -2.08 7.57 0.92
CA LEU A 255 -2.09 6.38 0.09
C LEU A 255 -3.21 5.38 0.40
N ALA A 256 -3.45 5.13 1.69
CA ALA A 256 -4.60 4.34 2.13
C ALA A 256 -5.92 4.97 1.63
N MET A 257 -5.95 6.30 1.57
CA MET A 257 -7.03 7.10 1.00
C MET A 257 -6.96 7.22 -0.53
N ALA A 258 -5.79 7.19 -1.15
CA ALA A 258 -5.62 7.17 -2.60
C ALA A 258 -6.15 5.89 -3.24
N VAL A 259 -6.39 4.82 -2.48
CA VAL A 259 -7.19 3.68 -2.97
C VAL A 259 -8.65 4.07 -3.24
N LEU A 260 -9.14 5.14 -2.61
CA LEU A 260 -10.40 5.77 -2.97
C LEU A 260 -10.19 6.64 -4.24
N PHE A 261 -9.06 7.29 -4.47
CA PHE A 261 -8.88 8.11 -5.68
C PHE A 261 -8.40 7.29 -6.90
N PRO A 262 -9.20 7.13 -7.98
CA PRO A 262 -8.89 6.22 -9.06
C PRO A 262 -7.91 6.82 -10.10
N LEU A 263 -6.72 7.23 -9.66
CA LEU A 263 -5.66 7.66 -10.58
C LEU A 263 -4.32 6.95 -10.29
N ARG A 264 -3.93 6.13 -11.28
CA ARG A 264 -2.59 5.61 -11.63
C ARG A 264 -1.83 4.71 -10.63
N SER A 265 -2.33 4.40 -9.44
CA SER A 265 -1.60 3.59 -8.47
C SER A 265 -2.12 2.16 -8.35
N SER A 266 -1.39 1.18 -8.89
CA SER A 266 -1.79 -0.22 -8.83
C SER A 266 -0.59 -1.12 -8.57
N PHE A 267 0.00 -1.04 -7.37
CA PHE A 267 1.02 -2.03 -6.98
C PHE A 267 0.84 -2.61 -5.58
N ASP A 268 0.00 -2.03 -4.72
CA ASP A 268 0.17 -2.23 -3.28
C ASP A 268 -0.81 -3.19 -2.60
N ARG A 269 -1.25 -4.25 -3.27
CA ARG A 269 -2.14 -5.26 -2.62
C ARG A 269 -1.75 -6.71 -2.83
N SER A 270 -0.58 -6.95 -3.41
CA SER A 270 -0.09 -8.30 -3.67
C SER A 270 1.01 -8.74 -2.71
N SER A 271 1.36 -7.93 -1.70
CA SER A 271 2.26 -8.31 -0.61
C SER A 271 1.58 -9.38 0.27
N LEU A 272 2.09 -10.61 0.20
CA LEU A 272 1.57 -11.76 0.92
C LEU A 272 2.68 -12.43 1.73
N ARG A 273 2.33 -12.92 2.92
CA ARG A 273 3.22 -13.72 3.78
C ARG A 273 3.06 -15.20 3.47
N LEU A 274 4.16 -15.96 3.39
CA LEU A 274 4.13 -17.43 3.37
C LEU A 274 4.10 -17.97 4.81
N PRO A 275 3.60 -19.18 5.10
CA PRO A 275 3.69 -19.78 6.41
C PRO A 275 5.12 -20.24 6.67
N ALA A 276 5.52 -20.21 7.94
CA ALA A 276 6.84 -20.68 8.39
C ALA A 276 7.11 -22.16 8.01
N THR A 277 6.09 -22.98 7.77
CA THR A 277 6.22 -24.41 7.44
C THR A 277 6.72 -24.70 6.02
N LEU A 278 6.75 -23.72 5.11
CA LEU A 278 7.32 -23.87 3.77
C LEU A 278 8.77 -23.35 3.64
N HIS A 279 9.32 -22.81 4.73
CA HIS A 279 10.70 -22.39 4.84
C HIS A 279 11.27 -22.88 6.18
N GLU A 280 12.00 -23.99 6.16
CA GLU A 280 12.77 -24.44 7.33
C GLU A 280 13.75 -23.35 7.79
N GLY A 281 13.42 -22.74 8.93
CA GLY A 281 14.36 -22.04 9.80
C GLY A 281 14.50 -20.54 9.63
N ASP A 282 13.51 -19.81 9.13
CA ASP A 282 13.52 -18.33 9.17
C ASP A 282 12.20 -17.80 9.73
N SER A 283 12.24 -17.09 10.87
CA SER A 283 11.05 -16.67 11.63
C SER A 283 10.24 -15.57 10.93
N LYS A 284 10.81 -14.94 9.88
CA LYS A 284 10.15 -13.96 9.02
C LYS A 284 10.25 -14.39 7.56
N THR A 285 9.16 -14.89 6.99
CA THR A 285 9.09 -15.20 5.56
C THR A 285 9.24 -13.93 4.72
N ASN A 286 10.10 -13.93 3.71
CA ASN A 286 10.21 -12.83 2.76
C ASN A 286 8.85 -12.51 2.12
N PRO A 287 8.38 -11.25 2.15
CA PRO A 287 7.12 -10.91 1.51
C PRO A 287 7.25 -11.07 0.00
N ILE A 288 6.21 -11.65 -0.58
CA ILE A 288 6.09 -11.82 -2.02
C ILE A 288 5.17 -10.74 -2.55
N ALA A 289 5.46 -10.15 -3.70
CA ALA A 289 4.55 -9.25 -4.41
C ALA A 289 4.31 -9.80 -5.81
N ILE A 290 3.10 -9.58 -6.34
CA ILE A 290 2.74 -9.93 -7.72
C ILE A 290 2.84 -8.67 -8.56
N ASP A 291 3.59 -8.77 -9.65
CA ASP A 291 3.73 -7.70 -10.62
C ASP A 291 2.40 -7.42 -11.34
N SER A 292 2.02 -6.15 -11.43
CA SER A 292 0.80 -5.65 -12.08
C SER A 292 1.06 -5.04 -13.46
N ARG A 293 2.18 -5.38 -14.11
CA ARG A 293 2.56 -4.89 -15.46
C ARG A 293 1.49 -5.10 -16.54
N GLU A 294 0.56 -6.03 -16.35
CA GLU A 294 -0.58 -6.29 -17.24
C GLU A 294 -1.42 -5.04 -17.52
N MET A 295 -1.53 -4.13 -16.55
CA MET A 295 -2.24 -2.86 -16.73
C MET A 295 -1.55 -1.92 -17.72
N TYR A 296 -0.28 -2.17 -18.01
CA TYR A 296 0.55 -1.38 -18.91
C TYR A 296 0.93 -2.14 -20.19
N ASP A 297 0.34 -3.31 -20.43
CA ASP A 297 0.64 -4.13 -21.60
C ASP A 297 0.04 -3.51 -22.87
N PRO A 298 0.87 -3.05 -23.85
CA PRO A 298 0.37 -2.49 -25.09
C PRO A 298 -0.37 -3.51 -25.97
N ALA A 299 -0.17 -4.82 -25.76
CA ALA A 299 -0.96 -5.86 -26.43
C ALA A 299 -2.41 -5.91 -25.94
N LYS A 300 -2.67 -5.45 -24.71
CA LYS A 300 -4.01 -5.44 -24.09
C LYS A 300 -4.67 -4.07 -24.12
N PHE A 301 -3.87 -3.01 -24.04
CA PHE A 301 -4.35 -1.65 -23.86
C PHE A 301 -3.66 -0.71 -24.86
N THR A 302 -4.42 -0.12 -25.79
CA THR A 302 -3.90 0.91 -26.71
C THR A 302 -3.39 2.12 -25.94
N ASN A 303 -2.15 2.57 -26.17
CA ASN A 303 -1.52 3.66 -25.42
C ASN A 303 -1.68 3.49 -23.88
N PRO A 304 -1.09 2.45 -23.28
CA PRO A 304 -1.34 2.11 -21.87
C PRO A 304 -0.83 3.16 -20.88
N GLU A 305 0.14 3.97 -21.30
CA GLU A 305 0.71 5.06 -20.50
C GLU A 305 -0.15 6.34 -20.52
N GLU A 306 -1.19 6.39 -21.35
CA GLU A 306 -2.09 7.53 -21.51
C GLU A 306 -3.43 7.31 -20.80
N PHE A 307 -3.95 8.38 -20.20
CA PHE A 307 -5.28 8.37 -19.60
C PHE A 307 -6.36 8.27 -20.70
N GLY A 308 -6.96 7.09 -20.82
CA GLY A 308 -8.05 6.83 -21.75
C GLY A 308 -9.40 6.75 -21.06
N ALA A 309 -10.10 7.87 -20.91
CA ALA A 309 -11.40 7.96 -20.21
C ALA A 309 -12.43 6.92 -20.69
N TRP A 310 -12.43 6.60 -21.99
CA TRP A 310 -13.39 5.70 -22.62
C TRP A 310 -12.94 4.23 -22.70
N ARG A 311 -11.70 3.90 -22.29
CA ARG A 311 -11.08 2.58 -22.47
C ARG A 311 -11.94 1.45 -21.92
N PHE A 312 -12.30 1.55 -20.64
CA PHE A 312 -13.13 0.55 -19.97
C PHE A 312 -14.62 0.68 -20.29
N TYR A 313 -15.08 1.86 -20.70
CA TYR A 313 -16.45 2.05 -21.17
C TYR A 313 -16.70 1.29 -22.47
N LYS A 314 -15.80 1.40 -23.46
CA LYS A 314 -15.90 0.69 -24.74
C LYS A 314 -15.86 -0.83 -24.57
N ARG A 315 -15.00 -1.34 -23.68
CA ARG A 315 -14.95 -2.77 -23.33
C ARG A 315 -16.29 -3.25 -22.75
N ARG A 316 -16.89 -2.49 -21.83
CA ARG A 316 -18.21 -2.81 -21.26
C ARG A 316 -19.33 -2.78 -22.30
N GLN A 317 -19.31 -1.85 -23.25
CA GLN A 317 -20.26 -1.85 -24.37
C GLN A 317 -20.16 -3.12 -25.22
N ALA A 318 -18.95 -3.68 -25.35
CA ALA A 318 -18.72 -4.94 -26.04
C ALA A 318 -19.02 -6.20 -25.17
N GLY A 319 -19.62 -6.03 -23.98
CA GLY A 319 -20.01 -7.14 -23.10
C GLY A 319 -18.98 -7.56 -22.04
N ASP A 320 -17.86 -6.85 -21.90
CA ASP A 320 -16.86 -7.14 -20.88
C ASP A 320 -17.29 -6.63 -19.49
N ASN A 321 -17.88 -7.51 -18.69
CA ASN A 321 -18.29 -7.21 -17.31
C ASN A 321 -17.13 -7.14 -16.31
N THR A 322 -15.92 -7.56 -16.68
CA THR A 322 -14.74 -7.47 -15.81
C THR A 322 -14.21 -6.04 -15.72
N SER A 323 -14.45 -5.22 -16.75
CA SER A 323 -14.05 -3.80 -16.85
C SER A 323 -14.85 -2.83 -15.94
N LEU A 324 -15.66 -3.33 -15.00
CA LEU A 324 -16.35 -2.49 -14.00
C LEU A 324 -15.36 -2.02 -12.93
N PHE A 325 -15.51 -0.76 -12.47
CA PHE A 325 -14.57 -0.12 -11.53
C PHE A 325 -14.19 -0.98 -10.31
N VAL A 326 -15.18 -1.60 -9.68
CA VAL A 326 -15.03 -2.38 -8.43
C VAL A 326 -14.74 -3.87 -8.68
N GLN A 327 -14.67 -4.29 -9.94
CA GLN A 327 -14.30 -5.65 -10.30
C GLN A 327 -12.78 -5.78 -10.38
N SER A 328 -12.30 -6.99 -10.13
CA SER A 328 -10.90 -7.32 -10.23
C SER A 328 -10.72 -8.48 -11.18
N SER A 329 -9.68 -8.40 -12.00
CA SER A 329 -9.29 -9.42 -12.96
C SER A 329 -7.77 -9.60 -12.92
N PRO A 330 -7.24 -10.66 -13.54
CA PRO A 330 -5.80 -10.77 -13.75
C PRO A 330 -5.18 -9.58 -14.49
N GLU A 331 -5.96 -8.88 -15.33
CA GLU A 331 -5.50 -7.71 -16.08
C GLU A 331 -5.50 -6.43 -15.23
N HIS A 332 -6.40 -6.33 -14.25
CA HIS A 332 -6.54 -5.17 -13.38
C HIS A 332 -6.97 -5.60 -11.96
N ALA A 333 -6.00 -5.69 -11.06
CA ALA A 333 -6.18 -6.18 -9.70
C ALA A 333 -6.00 -5.06 -8.65
N GLN A 334 -6.43 -3.82 -8.94
CA GLN A 334 -6.22 -2.67 -8.05
C GLN A 334 -6.79 -2.85 -6.64
N PHE A 335 -7.86 -3.64 -6.51
CA PHE A 335 -8.46 -3.97 -5.21
C PHE A 335 -7.94 -5.28 -4.60
N GLY A 336 -6.94 -5.93 -5.19
CA GLY A 336 -6.54 -7.30 -4.84
C GLY A 336 -7.47 -8.35 -5.45
N MET A 337 -7.27 -9.63 -5.11
CA MET A 337 -8.09 -10.73 -5.65
C MET A 337 -8.34 -11.85 -4.63
N GLY A 338 -9.42 -12.61 -4.84
CA GLY A 338 -9.75 -13.80 -4.05
C GLY A 338 -9.96 -13.49 -2.58
N LYS A 339 -9.36 -14.30 -1.70
CA LYS A 339 -9.48 -14.11 -0.24
C LYS A 339 -8.88 -12.79 0.25
N HIS A 340 -7.96 -12.20 -0.51
CA HIS A 340 -7.26 -10.95 -0.20
C HIS A 340 -7.87 -9.71 -0.88
N ILE A 341 -9.04 -9.86 -1.53
CA ILE A 341 -9.69 -8.72 -2.17
C ILE A 341 -10.19 -7.71 -1.13
N CYS A 342 -10.08 -6.43 -1.48
CA CYS A 342 -10.59 -5.30 -0.71
C CYS A 342 -12.02 -5.57 -0.23
N PRO A 343 -12.26 -5.58 1.08
CA PRO A 343 -13.61 -5.76 1.59
C PRO A 343 -14.52 -4.56 1.27
N GLY A 344 -13.99 -3.34 1.32
CA GLY A 344 -14.74 -2.10 1.14
C GLY A 344 -14.85 -1.56 -0.29
N ARG A 345 -14.40 -2.28 -1.33
CA ARG A 345 -14.33 -1.72 -2.70
C ARG A 345 -15.66 -1.25 -3.28
N PHE A 346 -16.77 -1.90 -2.91
CA PHE A 346 -18.11 -1.48 -3.38
C PHE A 346 -18.55 -0.22 -2.67
N PHE A 347 -18.34 -0.14 -1.34
CA PHE A 347 -18.58 1.05 -0.55
C PHE A 347 -17.82 2.25 -1.12
N ALA A 348 -16.50 2.11 -1.26
CA ALA A 348 -15.63 3.09 -1.87
C ALA A 348 -16.11 3.48 -3.29
N GLY A 349 -16.43 2.49 -4.12
CA GLY A 349 -16.89 2.73 -5.48
C GLY A 349 -18.18 3.53 -5.58
N SER A 350 -19.10 3.38 -4.61
CA SER A 350 -20.32 4.18 -4.53
C SER A 350 -20.02 5.61 -4.08
N GLU A 351 -19.26 5.74 -2.98
CA GLU A 351 -18.87 7.04 -2.42
C GLU A 351 -18.19 7.93 -3.46
N LEU A 352 -17.21 7.38 -4.17
CA LEU A 352 -16.46 8.11 -5.19
C LEU A 352 -17.31 8.55 -6.36
N LYS A 353 -18.24 7.71 -6.82
CA LYS A 353 -19.14 8.08 -7.91
C LYS A 353 -20.06 9.22 -7.50
N LEU A 354 -20.57 9.20 -6.27
CA LEU A 354 -21.42 10.26 -5.74
C LEU A 354 -20.63 11.56 -5.56
N CYS A 355 -19.43 11.50 -4.97
CA CYS A 355 -18.52 12.64 -4.87
C CYS A 355 -18.23 13.23 -6.25
N LEU A 356 -17.82 12.39 -7.21
CA LEU A 356 -17.47 12.85 -8.56
C LEU A 356 -18.68 13.43 -9.30
N ALA A 357 -19.87 12.84 -9.17
CA ALA A 357 -21.08 13.39 -9.76
C ALA A 357 -21.38 14.79 -9.21
N HIS A 358 -21.28 14.98 -7.90
CA HIS A 358 -21.47 16.31 -7.31
C HIS A 358 -20.40 17.31 -7.75
N ILE A 359 -19.12 16.93 -7.72
CA ILE A 359 -18.01 17.79 -8.13
C ILE A 359 -18.21 18.24 -9.58
N ILE A 360 -18.45 17.30 -10.51
CA ILE A 360 -18.62 17.60 -11.94
C ILE A 360 -19.85 18.46 -12.20
N LEU A 361 -20.95 18.28 -11.47
CA LEU A 361 -22.19 19.02 -11.70
C LEU A 361 -22.16 20.43 -11.07
N LYS A 362 -21.46 20.60 -9.94
CA LYS A 362 -21.61 21.78 -9.09
C LYS A 362 -20.39 22.68 -9.02
N TYR A 363 -19.20 22.18 -9.34
CA TYR A 363 -17.96 22.91 -9.15
C TYR A 363 -17.16 23.03 -10.46
N ASP A 364 -16.50 24.16 -10.61
CA ASP A 364 -15.34 24.27 -11.49
C ASP A 364 -14.07 24.03 -10.67
N ILE A 365 -13.15 23.25 -11.23
CA ILE A 365 -11.87 22.92 -10.61
C ILE A 365 -10.74 23.24 -11.59
N ARG A 366 -9.62 23.76 -11.08
CA ARG A 366 -8.38 23.91 -11.85
C ARG A 366 -7.16 23.67 -10.95
N LEU A 367 -6.04 23.30 -11.56
CA LEU A 367 -4.76 23.33 -10.86
C LEU A 367 -4.42 24.79 -10.53
N LYS A 368 -3.89 25.03 -9.34
CA LYS A 368 -3.31 26.32 -9.02
C LYS A 368 -2.10 26.58 -9.93
N GLU A 369 -1.89 27.84 -10.30
CA GLU A 369 -0.76 28.23 -11.15
C GLU A 369 0.57 27.73 -10.57
N GLY A 370 1.41 27.13 -11.42
CA GLY A 370 2.67 26.50 -11.02
C GLY A 370 2.55 25.05 -10.53
N CYS A 371 1.35 24.53 -10.25
CA CYS A 371 1.17 23.12 -9.89
C CYS A 371 1.08 22.23 -11.15
N LEU A 372 1.95 21.22 -11.24
CA LEU A 372 2.02 20.30 -12.39
C LEU A 372 1.23 19.00 -12.20
N GLY A 373 0.68 18.73 -11.01
CA GLY A 373 -0.12 17.54 -10.71
C GLY A 373 0.59 16.21 -11.05
N LYS A 374 1.91 16.16 -10.90
CA LYS A 374 2.70 15.00 -11.32
C LYS A 374 2.56 13.86 -10.31
N PRO A 375 2.39 12.60 -10.75
CA PRO A 375 2.41 11.47 -9.85
C PRO A 375 3.76 11.37 -9.12
N MET A 376 3.72 11.31 -7.80
CA MET A 376 4.87 11.00 -6.96
C MET A 376 5.15 9.50 -6.98
N GLN A 377 6.41 9.11 -6.88
CA GLN A 377 6.82 7.71 -6.77
C GLN A 377 7.32 7.42 -5.37
N PHE A 378 6.70 6.45 -4.72
CA PHE A 378 7.08 5.95 -3.39
C PHE A 378 7.45 4.49 -3.56
N GLY A 379 8.75 4.16 -3.63
CA GLY A 379 9.08 2.74 -3.75
C GLY A 379 8.68 2.13 -5.09
N PHE A 380 7.82 1.11 -5.00
CA PHE A 380 7.15 0.48 -6.14
C PHE A 380 5.76 1.08 -6.43
N LEU A 381 5.32 2.02 -5.60
CA LEU A 381 4.03 2.68 -5.69
C LEU A 381 4.16 4.03 -6.41
N SER A 382 3.10 4.39 -7.12
CA SER A 382 2.88 5.75 -7.60
C SER A 382 1.73 6.32 -6.79
N ALA A 383 1.69 7.62 -6.50
CA ALA A 383 0.52 8.30 -5.97
C ALA A 383 0.32 9.61 -6.71
N THR A 384 -0.88 10.19 -6.64
CA THR A 384 -1.02 11.62 -6.91
C THR A 384 -0.25 12.39 -5.84
N ASP A 385 0.39 13.50 -6.21
CA ASP A 385 1.00 14.40 -5.22
C ASP A 385 -0.09 14.91 -4.27
N PRO A 386 -0.08 14.49 -2.99
CA PRO A 386 -1.14 14.82 -2.04
C PRO A 386 -1.14 16.31 -1.68
N PHE A 387 -0.04 17.03 -1.94
CA PHE A 387 0.11 18.45 -1.68
C PHE A 387 -0.22 19.31 -2.90
N THR A 388 -0.70 18.71 -3.99
CA THR A 388 -1.19 19.45 -5.15
C THR A 388 -2.30 20.41 -4.71
N GLN A 389 -2.07 21.70 -4.94
CA GLN A 389 -3.07 22.73 -4.67
C GLN A 389 -4.00 22.88 -5.86
N LEU A 390 -5.29 22.82 -5.58
CA LEU A 390 -6.34 23.10 -6.55
C LEU A 390 -6.99 24.44 -6.24
N GLU A 391 -7.62 25.02 -7.24
CA GLU A 391 -8.57 26.09 -7.05
C GLU A 391 -9.96 25.61 -7.45
N VAL A 392 -10.93 25.95 -6.62
CA VAL A 392 -12.34 25.56 -6.82
C VAL A 392 -13.23 26.78 -6.76
N ARG A 393 -14.36 26.70 -7.47
CA ARG A 393 -15.48 27.62 -7.31
C ARG A 393 -16.79 26.91 -7.58
N ARG A 394 -17.86 27.41 -7.00
CA ARG A 394 -19.22 26.96 -7.30
C ARG A 394 -19.67 27.47 -8.68
N ARG A 395 -20.31 26.60 -9.46
CA ARG A 395 -21.01 26.95 -10.71
C ARG A 395 -22.31 27.69 -10.46
#